data_AF-A0AAE9XNU6-F1
#
_entry.id   AF-A0AAE9XNU6-F1
#
_cell.length_a   1.000
_cell.length_b   1.000
_cell.length_c   1.000
_cell.angle_alpha   90.00
_cell.angle_beta   90.00
_cell.angle_gamma   90.00
#
_symmetry.space_group_name_H-M   'P 1'
#
loop_
_entity.id
_entity.type
_entity.pdbx_description
1 polymer ?
#
loop_
_entity_poly.entity_id
_entity_poly.type
_entity_poly.pdbx_seq_one_letter_code
_entity_poly.pdbx_strand_id
1 'polypeptide(L)'
;MTAHFPAPPRLTRPKLKRAFVHIGTTKTGTSSIQQRLFRNRDNLQGAGILYPANEANHVFFASAFRLEPTEISNNLREGLGQPTVLARHIEREFEKLAAELDAFTGDTLVISSEFLCDTPEEGCTAMAAWLHAVAEEITIVCYIRHPVFHAISSAQQVIRSGLRTLEQTEDELYFYSPSNILPRFIDAFGRPRVLVRPFEREALKDGDVVTDFLGIVGEDAAILTNDAPEEANPAMSLEAALIADALMQKEAYRQDGDWNPNRARSHGFNLIPGSPFSFSKAAYKRLTQKAAPDLRYLKKVFGVTFAKLPPKSIKDPKPAWGPETIEGLADHINKLALEGQHARAKVFFLNAREAMRNGNRQKAMLGVQRALVLKPEFPQAAMLLCRLLRAAGRLDEAITQAKRQIELRPDFEPMQLLLARLEANEGEEDAG
;
A
#
# COMPACT_ATOMS: atom_id res chain seq x y z
N MET A 1 9.51 21.95 10.75
CA MET A 1 9.32 22.46 9.38
C MET A 1 7.90 23.00 9.30
N THR A 2 7.70 24.25 8.88
CA THR A 2 6.36 24.76 8.57
C THR A 2 5.79 23.94 7.42
N ALA A 3 4.59 23.37 7.59
CA ALA A 3 3.96 22.59 6.53
C ALA A 3 3.68 23.51 5.33
N HIS A 4 4.29 23.21 4.19
CA HIS A 4 4.02 23.90 2.93
C HIS A 4 2.98 23.10 2.15
N PHE A 5 1.71 23.50 2.28
CA PHE A 5 0.62 22.96 1.46
C PHE A 5 0.67 23.56 0.05
N PRO A 6 0.28 22.81 -0.99
CA PRO A 6 0.27 23.32 -2.36
C PRO A 6 -0.72 24.48 -2.49
N ALA A 7 -0.30 25.53 -3.20
CA ALA A 7 -1.21 26.64 -3.52
C ALA A 7 -2.33 26.16 -4.46
N PRO A 8 -3.54 26.73 -4.35
CA PRO A 8 -4.61 26.47 -5.32
C PRO A 8 -4.15 26.84 -6.74
N PRO A 9 -4.43 26.01 -7.77
CA PRO A 9 -3.97 26.25 -9.11
C PRO A 9 -4.77 27.40 -9.74
N ARG A 10 -4.14 28.11 -10.68
CA ARG A 10 -4.81 29.09 -11.54
C ARG A 10 -5.10 28.43 -12.88
N LEU A 11 -6.28 27.82 -12.99
CA LEU A 11 -6.72 27.20 -14.23
C LEU A 11 -7.08 28.28 -15.26
N THR A 12 -6.76 28.00 -16.53
CA THR A 12 -7.19 28.79 -17.69
C THR A 12 -8.62 28.50 -18.10
N ARG A 13 -9.15 27.34 -17.67
CA ARG A 13 -10.56 26.95 -17.84
C ARG A 13 -11.44 27.38 -16.66
N PRO A 14 -12.78 27.45 -16.85
CA PRO A 14 -13.72 27.54 -15.73
C PRO A 14 -13.60 26.33 -14.80
N LYS A 15 -14.06 26.50 -13.55
CA LYS A 15 -14.15 25.41 -12.58
C LYS A 15 -14.92 24.22 -13.15
N LEU A 16 -14.54 23.03 -12.70
CA LEU A 16 -15.34 21.82 -12.88
C LEU A 16 -16.66 21.98 -12.12
N LYS A 17 -17.71 21.33 -12.58
CA LYS A 17 -18.98 21.34 -11.84
C LYS A 17 -18.82 20.58 -10.53
N ARG A 18 -18.15 19.42 -10.55
CA ARG A 18 -18.10 18.50 -9.42
C ARG A 18 -16.69 17.96 -9.18
N ALA A 19 -16.35 17.77 -7.91
CA ALA A 19 -15.20 17.01 -7.46
C ALA A 19 -15.61 16.00 -6.39
N PHE A 20 -15.22 14.74 -6.57
CA PHE A 20 -15.40 13.66 -5.61
C PHE A 20 -14.05 13.28 -5.03
N VAL A 21 -13.94 13.30 -3.71
CA VAL A 21 -12.72 12.90 -3.00
C VAL A 21 -13.03 11.68 -2.15
N HIS A 22 -12.58 10.52 -2.62
CA HIS A 22 -12.69 9.28 -1.89
C HIS A 22 -11.56 9.17 -0.86
N ILE A 23 -11.93 9.27 0.41
CA ILE A 23 -11.03 9.20 1.57
C ILE A 23 -11.16 7.86 2.30
N GLY A 24 -11.59 6.80 1.64
CA GLY A 24 -12.00 5.54 2.28
C GLY A 24 -10.95 4.94 3.23
N THR A 25 -11.40 4.17 4.22
CA THR A 25 -10.49 3.51 5.17
C THR A 25 -9.81 2.28 4.54
N THR A 26 -8.71 1.77 5.11
CA THR A 26 -8.23 0.45 4.65
C THR A 26 -9.31 -0.60 4.92
N LYS A 27 -9.32 -1.69 4.15
CA LYS A 27 -10.27 -2.82 4.30
C LYS A 27 -11.73 -2.50 3.94
N THR A 28 -11.97 -1.47 3.12
CA THR A 28 -13.29 -1.13 2.57
C THR A 28 -13.32 -1.12 1.04
N GLY A 29 -12.51 -1.97 0.39
CA GLY A 29 -12.50 -2.09 -1.08
C GLY A 29 -11.86 -0.89 -1.81
N THR A 30 -11.12 -0.04 -1.11
CA THR A 30 -10.44 1.14 -1.68
C THR A 30 -9.55 0.79 -2.87
N SER A 31 -8.75 -0.28 -2.77
CA SER A 31 -7.89 -0.74 -3.86
C SER A 31 -8.69 -1.15 -5.11
N SER A 32 -9.91 -1.65 -4.93
CA SER A 32 -10.79 -2.03 -6.03
C SER A 32 -11.28 -0.82 -6.80
N ILE A 33 -11.80 0.20 -6.09
CA ILE A 33 -12.17 1.49 -6.69
C ILE A 33 -10.98 2.05 -7.46
N GLN A 34 -9.84 2.17 -6.79
CA GLN A 34 -8.62 2.77 -7.34
C GLN A 34 -8.14 2.05 -8.62
N GLN A 35 -7.99 0.74 -8.57
CA GLN A 35 -7.48 -0.04 -9.70
C GLN A 35 -8.49 -0.09 -10.86
N ARG A 36 -9.78 -0.25 -10.55
CA ARG A 36 -10.82 -0.36 -11.57
C ARG A 36 -11.06 0.96 -12.29
N LEU A 37 -11.01 2.09 -11.59
CA LEU A 37 -11.10 3.41 -12.21
C LEU A 37 -9.84 3.75 -13.01
N PHE A 38 -8.64 3.54 -12.44
CA PHE A 38 -7.38 3.85 -13.13
C PHE A 38 -7.20 3.07 -14.45
N ARG A 39 -7.55 1.78 -14.48
CA ARG A 39 -7.48 0.96 -15.70
C ARG A 39 -8.48 1.39 -16.77
N ASN A 40 -9.57 2.06 -16.38
CA ASN A 40 -10.61 2.54 -17.28
C ASN A 40 -10.60 4.07 -17.42
N ARG A 41 -9.49 4.74 -17.09
CA ARG A 41 -9.43 6.22 -17.10
C ARG A 41 -9.81 6.84 -18.45
N ASP A 42 -9.51 6.16 -19.55
CA ASP A 42 -9.86 6.63 -20.90
C ASP A 42 -11.38 6.58 -21.12
N ASN A 43 -12.05 5.54 -20.63
CA ASN A 43 -13.51 5.44 -20.67
C ASN A 43 -14.16 6.48 -19.74
N LEU A 44 -13.61 6.68 -18.54
CA LEU A 44 -14.05 7.72 -17.62
C LEU A 44 -13.92 9.11 -18.25
N GLN A 45 -12.79 9.38 -18.91
CA GLN A 45 -12.57 10.64 -19.61
C GLN A 45 -13.58 10.84 -20.74
N GLY A 46 -13.91 9.78 -21.50
CA GLY A 46 -15.00 9.79 -22.48
C GLY A 46 -16.38 10.08 -21.89
N ALA A 47 -16.61 9.72 -20.62
CA ALA A 47 -17.81 10.05 -19.84
C ALA A 47 -17.72 11.41 -19.12
N GLY A 48 -16.68 12.21 -19.36
CA GLY A 48 -16.53 13.52 -18.72
C GLY A 48 -16.06 13.47 -17.27
N ILE A 49 -15.42 12.36 -16.85
CA ILE A 49 -14.77 12.18 -15.53
C ILE A 49 -13.25 12.11 -15.68
N LEU A 50 -12.55 13.00 -14.96
CA LEU A 50 -11.11 12.96 -14.82
C LEU A 50 -10.74 12.14 -13.58
N TYR A 51 -10.09 11.00 -13.79
CA TYR A 51 -9.33 10.27 -12.77
C TYR A 51 -7.85 10.47 -13.08
N PRO A 52 -7.20 11.46 -12.46
CA PRO A 52 -5.94 12.02 -12.95
C PRO A 52 -4.71 11.15 -12.65
N ALA A 53 -3.56 11.60 -13.17
CA ALA A 53 -2.23 11.10 -12.85
C ALA A 53 -1.91 9.67 -13.32
N ASN A 54 -0.66 9.26 -13.05
CA ASN A 54 -0.10 7.97 -13.46
C ASN A 54 -0.14 6.90 -12.36
N GLU A 55 -0.94 7.10 -11.30
CA GLU A 55 -1.08 6.15 -10.21
C GLU A 55 -2.55 5.85 -9.88
N ALA A 56 -2.83 4.59 -9.53
CA ALA A 56 -4.18 4.18 -9.16
C ALA A 56 -4.62 4.74 -7.80
N ASN A 57 -3.69 4.89 -6.87
CA ASN A 57 -3.91 5.49 -5.55
C ASN A 57 -3.21 6.84 -5.55
N HIS A 58 -3.93 7.95 -5.37
CA HIS A 58 -3.39 9.31 -5.45
C HIS A 58 -2.62 9.69 -4.17
N VAL A 59 -1.53 8.97 -3.91
CA VAL A 59 -0.63 9.16 -2.77
C VAL A 59 0.03 10.53 -2.84
N PHE A 60 0.39 11.03 -4.03
CA PHE A 60 0.98 12.37 -4.16
C PHE A 60 0.04 13.44 -3.59
N PHE A 61 -1.27 13.32 -3.86
CA PHE A 61 -2.28 14.25 -3.41
C PHE A 61 -2.45 14.17 -1.89
N ALA A 62 -2.54 12.96 -1.33
CA ALA A 62 -2.59 12.76 0.12
C ALA A 62 -1.33 13.28 0.83
N SER A 63 -0.16 13.07 0.24
CA SER A 63 1.13 13.52 0.77
C SER A 63 1.20 15.04 0.86
N ALA A 64 0.65 15.74 -0.13
CA ALA A 64 0.70 17.20 -0.19
C ALA A 64 -0.08 17.90 0.93
N PHE A 65 -1.03 17.21 1.57
CA PHE A 65 -1.85 17.74 2.65
C PHE A 65 -1.52 17.13 4.02
N ARG A 66 -0.35 16.48 4.18
CA ARG A 66 0.11 15.94 5.46
C ARG A 66 1.25 16.75 6.05
N LEU A 67 1.36 16.73 7.38
CA LEU A 67 2.49 17.34 8.10
C LEU A 67 3.78 16.52 7.93
N GLU A 68 3.66 15.19 7.95
CA GLU A 68 4.80 14.25 7.86
C GLU A 68 4.61 13.24 6.72
N PRO A 69 4.66 13.69 5.45
CA PRO A 69 4.33 12.83 4.32
C PRO A 69 5.36 11.74 4.04
N THR A 70 6.58 11.84 4.58
CA THR A 70 7.61 10.79 4.49
C THR A 70 7.24 9.52 5.25
N GLU A 71 6.28 9.57 6.19
CA GLU A 71 5.81 8.39 6.93
C GLU A 71 4.83 7.52 6.13
N ILE A 72 4.34 8.01 4.98
CA ILE A 72 3.51 7.18 4.09
C ILE A 72 4.37 6.05 3.54
N SER A 73 3.97 4.82 3.82
CA SER A 73 4.69 3.60 3.41
C SER A 73 4.91 3.50 1.89
N ASN A 74 3.97 4.02 1.08
CA ASN A 74 4.14 4.10 -0.37
C ASN A 74 5.30 5.02 -0.77
N ASN A 75 5.44 6.20 -0.14
CA ASN A 75 6.55 7.12 -0.44
C ASN A 75 7.90 6.46 -0.13
N LEU A 76 8.00 5.76 1.00
CA LEU A 76 9.22 5.00 1.34
C LEU A 76 9.52 3.90 0.31
N ARG A 77 8.50 3.17 -0.15
CA ARG A 77 8.65 2.09 -1.14
C ARG A 77 9.10 2.62 -2.50
N GLU A 78 8.64 3.78 -2.90
CA GLU A 78 9.03 4.44 -4.16
C GLU A 78 10.37 5.22 -4.04
N GLY A 79 11.07 5.12 -2.90
CA GLY A 79 12.36 5.78 -2.69
C GLY A 79 12.26 7.28 -2.39
N LEU A 80 11.08 7.78 -2.03
CA LEU A 80 10.79 9.18 -1.70
C LEU A 80 10.90 9.46 -0.19
N GLY A 81 11.76 8.73 0.52
CA GLY A 81 11.94 8.90 1.97
C GLY A 81 12.66 10.18 2.39
N GLN A 82 13.31 10.88 1.44
CA GLN A 82 13.97 12.16 1.71
C GLN A 82 13.00 13.34 1.52
N PRO A 83 12.82 14.24 2.50
CA PRO A 83 11.86 15.33 2.43
C PRO A 83 11.97 16.22 1.19
N THR A 84 13.20 16.58 0.78
CA THR A 84 13.44 17.44 -0.39
C THR A 84 13.12 16.75 -1.71
N VAL A 85 13.36 15.44 -1.80
CA VAL A 85 13.02 14.62 -2.96
C VAL A 85 11.51 14.48 -3.07
N LEU A 86 10.84 14.20 -1.95
CA LEU A 86 9.39 14.09 -1.88
C LEU A 86 8.69 15.40 -2.22
N ALA A 87 9.15 16.53 -1.67
CA ALA A 87 8.57 17.85 -1.97
C ALA A 87 8.62 18.17 -3.48
N ARG A 88 9.79 17.96 -4.12
CA ARG A 88 9.93 18.15 -5.57
C ARG A 88 9.07 17.17 -6.38
N HIS A 89 8.90 15.95 -5.91
CA HIS A 89 8.01 14.99 -6.54
C HIS A 89 6.56 15.48 -6.47
N ILE A 90 6.09 15.90 -5.28
CA ILE A 90 4.75 16.45 -5.09
C ILE A 90 4.51 17.66 -5.99
N GLU A 91 5.43 18.63 -6.01
CA GLU A 91 5.33 19.82 -6.88
C GLU A 91 5.13 19.42 -8.36
N ARG A 92 5.94 18.49 -8.86
CA ARG A 92 5.85 17.99 -10.24
C ARG A 92 4.52 17.28 -10.52
N GLU A 93 3.99 16.49 -9.59
CA GLU A 93 2.70 15.82 -9.78
C GLU A 93 1.53 16.83 -9.74
N PHE A 94 1.62 17.89 -8.94
CA PHE A 94 0.63 18.98 -8.97
C PHE A 94 0.70 19.84 -10.23
N GLU A 95 1.89 20.08 -10.81
CA GLU A 95 2.04 20.73 -12.11
C GLU A 95 1.37 19.90 -13.23
N LYS A 96 1.58 18.57 -13.22
CA LYS A 96 0.90 17.67 -14.16
C LYS A 96 -0.61 17.66 -13.98
N LEU A 97 -1.07 17.57 -12.73
CA LEU A 97 -2.50 17.60 -12.41
C LEU A 97 -3.15 18.91 -12.89
N ALA A 98 -2.49 20.06 -12.70
CA ALA A 98 -2.99 21.33 -13.22
C ALA A 98 -3.07 21.36 -14.74
N ALA A 99 -2.06 20.84 -15.44
CA ALA A 99 -2.07 20.72 -16.90
C ALA A 99 -3.16 19.77 -17.41
N GLU A 100 -3.36 18.62 -16.74
CA GLU A 100 -4.45 17.68 -17.04
C GLU A 100 -5.82 18.34 -16.84
N LEU A 101 -6.01 19.09 -15.74
CA LEU A 101 -7.25 19.82 -15.47
C LEU A 101 -7.54 20.86 -16.56
N ASP A 102 -6.53 21.63 -16.98
CA ASP A 102 -6.67 22.64 -18.05
C ASP A 102 -7.02 22.01 -19.41
N ALA A 103 -6.42 20.87 -19.75
CA ALA A 103 -6.67 20.17 -21.00
C ALA A 103 -7.99 19.36 -20.99
N PHE A 104 -8.52 19.06 -19.81
CA PHE A 104 -9.69 18.20 -19.66
C PHE A 104 -10.97 18.90 -20.15
N THR A 105 -11.78 18.21 -20.94
CA THR A 105 -13.01 18.75 -21.53
C THR A 105 -14.28 18.39 -20.75
N GLY A 106 -14.18 17.48 -19.78
CA GLY A 106 -15.29 17.12 -18.90
C GLY A 106 -15.48 18.10 -17.74
N ASP A 107 -16.31 17.69 -16.78
CA ASP A 107 -16.75 18.56 -15.68
C ASP A 107 -16.67 17.91 -14.29
N THR A 108 -16.16 16.69 -14.19
CA THR A 108 -16.11 15.92 -12.95
C THR A 108 -14.68 15.45 -12.64
N LEU A 109 -14.15 15.80 -11.47
CA LEU A 109 -12.86 15.30 -10.95
C LEU A 109 -13.11 14.20 -9.91
N VAL A 110 -12.30 13.14 -9.95
CA VAL A 110 -12.25 12.11 -8.92
C VAL A 110 -10.84 11.96 -8.38
N ILE A 111 -10.66 12.21 -7.09
CA ILE A 111 -9.44 11.90 -6.34
C ILE A 111 -9.74 10.76 -5.37
N SER A 112 -8.82 9.82 -5.22
CA SER A 112 -9.00 8.64 -4.37
C SER A 112 -7.69 8.23 -3.72
N SER A 113 -7.65 8.30 -2.39
CA SER A 113 -6.56 7.77 -1.57
C SER A 113 -7.03 7.50 -0.15
N GLU A 114 -6.75 6.31 0.38
CA GLU A 114 -7.00 5.96 1.77
C GLU A 114 -6.10 6.74 2.74
N PHE A 115 -4.95 7.26 2.29
CA PHE A 115 -4.05 8.06 3.12
C PHE A 115 -4.64 9.44 3.47
N LEU A 116 -5.67 9.88 2.75
CA LEU A 116 -6.42 11.09 3.09
C LEU A 116 -7.19 10.95 4.41
N CYS A 117 -7.52 9.73 4.86
CA CYS A 117 -8.16 9.52 6.17
C CYS A 117 -7.41 10.22 7.30
N ASP A 118 -6.09 10.29 7.20
CA ASP A 118 -5.19 10.79 8.23
C ASP A 118 -4.68 12.21 7.93
N THR A 119 -5.31 12.94 7.00
CA THR A 119 -5.05 14.37 6.78
C THR A 119 -5.40 15.14 8.06
N PRO A 120 -4.52 16.02 8.58
CA PRO A 120 -4.79 16.84 9.77
C PRO A 120 -5.73 18.01 9.45
N GLU A 121 -6.17 18.75 10.47
CA GLU A 121 -7.16 19.83 10.32
C GLU A 121 -6.69 20.95 9.36
N GLU A 122 -5.44 21.38 9.49
CA GLU A 122 -4.83 22.39 8.60
C GLU A 122 -4.70 21.86 7.17
N GLY A 123 -4.38 20.56 7.04
CA GLY A 123 -4.34 19.86 5.75
C GLY A 123 -5.71 19.78 5.09
N CYS A 124 -6.77 19.47 5.85
CA CYS A 124 -8.15 19.47 5.38
C CYS A 124 -8.57 20.86 4.92
N THR A 125 -8.21 21.90 5.66
CA THR A 125 -8.49 23.30 5.32
C THR A 125 -7.79 23.71 4.02
N ALA A 126 -6.50 23.39 3.88
CA ALA A 126 -5.75 23.67 2.67
C ALA A 126 -6.28 22.88 1.46
N MET A 127 -6.64 21.61 1.66
CA MET A 127 -7.27 20.77 0.63
C MET A 127 -8.62 21.32 0.20
N ALA A 128 -9.45 21.81 1.14
CA ALA A 128 -10.71 22.46 0.83
C ALA A 128 -10.51 23.72 -0.02
N ALA A 129 -9.54 24.58 0.34
CA ALA A 129 -9.19 25.75 -0.44
C ALA A 129 -8.73 25.39 -1.87
N TRP A 130 -7.90 24.35 -1.99
CA TRP A 130 -7.42 23.84 -3.28
C TRP A 130 -8.58 23.32 -4.14
N LEU A 131 -9.45 22.47 -3.57
CA LEU A 131 -10.58 21.87 -4.29
C LEU A 131 -11.63 22.92 -4.69
N HIS A 132 -11.89 23.91 -3.83
CA HIS A 132 -12.80 25.02 -4.15
C HIS A 132 -12.27 25.92 -5.27
N ALA A 133 -10.96 25.95 -5.52
CA ALA A 133 -10.41 26.66 -6.67
C ALA A 133 -10.67 25.93 -7.99
N VAL A 134 -10.80 24.59 -7.98
CA VAL A 134 -10.94 23.77 -9.20
C VAL A 134 -12.36 23.29 -9.47
N ALA A 135 -13.24 23.23 -8.45
CA ALA A 135 -14.61 22.72 -8.60
C ALA A 135 -15.64 23.55 -7.82
N GLU A 136 -16.87 23.60 -8.32
CA GLU A 136 -18.01 24.29 -7.70
C GLU A 136 -18.61 23.44 -6.56
N GLU A 137 -18.90 22.17 -6.85
CA GLU A 137 -19.43 21.22 -5.89
C GLU A 137 -18.37 20.20 -5.48
N ILE A 138 -18.17 20.04 -4.19
CA ILE A 138 -17.25 19.04 -3.64
C ILE A 138 -18.04 18.05 -2.81
N THR A 139 -17.74 16.76 -2.99
CA THR A 139 -18.25 15.67 -2.17
C THR A 139 -17.09 14.80 -1.68
N ILE A 140 -16.94 14.70 -0.36
CA ILE A 140 -16.04 13.78 0.30
C ILE A 140 -16.78 12.46 0.51
N VAL A 141 -16.26 11.36 -0.04
CA VAL A 141 -16.87 10.02 0.04
C VAL A 141 -16.02 9.14 0.94
N CYS A 142 -16.62 8.56 1.98
CA CYS A 142 -15.94 7.69 2.93
C CYS A 142 -16.72 6.38 3.14
N TYR A 143 -16.17 5.27 2.66
CA TYR A 143 -16.64 3.94 3.00
C TYR A 143 -16.07 3.50 4.36
N ILE A 144 -16.97 3.04 5.24
CA ILE A 144 -16.63 2.66 6.61
C ILE A 144 -17.14 1.25 6.88
N ARG A 145 -16.28 0.42 7.45
CA ARG A 145 -16.64 -0.91 7.95
C ARG A 145 -16.99 -0.83 9.44
N HIS A 146 -17.84 -1.72 9.93
CA HIS A 146 -18.08 -1.84 11.36
C HIS A 146 -16.74 -1.95 12.13
N PRO A 147 -16.46 -1.08 13.12
CA PRO A 147 -15.14 -0.98 13.76
C PRO A 147 -14.56 -2.30 14.27
N VAL A 148 -15.39 -3.16 14.85
CA VAL A 148 -14.97 -4.51 15.32
C VAL A 148 -14.49 -5.39 14.16
N PHE A 149 -15.22 -5.44 13.05
CA PHE A 149 -14.80 -6.23 11.88
C PHE A 149 -13.61 -5.60 11.16
N HIS A 150 -13.49 -4.27 11.20
CA HIS A 150 -12.30 -3.57 10.72
C HIS A 150 -11.05 -3.96 11.54
N ALA A 151 -11.13 -3.91 12.87
CA ALA A 151 -10.02 -4.30 13.75
C ALA A 151 -9.57 -5.74 13.52
N ILE A 152 -10.51 -6.68 13.39
CA ILE A 152 -10.21 -8.09 13.08
C ILE A 152 -9.50 -8.22 11.73
N SER A 153 -9.96 -7.51 10.70
CA SER A 153 -9.33 -7.56 9.37
C SER A 153 -7.95 -6.89 9.33
N SER A 154 -7.77 -5.81 10.10
CA SER A 154 -6.50 -5.10 10.24
C SER A 154 -5.48 -5.92 11.00
N ALA A 155 -5.88 -6.58 12.09
CA ALA A 155 -5.05 -7.50 12.86
C ALA A 155 -4.46 -8.61 12.00
N GLN A 156 -5.29 -9.27 11.20
CA GLN A 156 -4.82 -10.30 10.27
C GLN A 156 -3.79 -9.75 9.29
N GLN A 157 -3.93 -8.52 8.81
CA GLN A 157 -2.95 -7.91 7.91
C GLN A 157 -1.61 -7.63 8.62
N VAL A 158 -1.62 -7.03 9.81
CA VAL A 158 -0.38 -6.68 10.51
C VAL A 158 0.37 -7.91 11.01
N ILE A 159 -0.35 -8.95 11.44
CA ILE A 159 0.24 -10.24 11.83
C ILE A 159 0.83 -10.94 10.60
N ARG A 160 0.06 -11.03 9.50
CA ARG A 160 0.51 -11.66 8.24
C ARG A 160 1.74 -10.98 7.66
N SER A 161 1.79 -9.65 7.70
CA SER A 161 2.93 -8.84 7.26
C SER A 161 4.06 -8.80 8.29
N GLY A 162 3.86 -9.41 9.47
CA GLY A 162 4.78 -9.42 10.60
C GLY A 162 5.26 -8.05 11.04
N LEU A 163 4.33 -7.10 11.07
CA LEU A 163 4.56 -5.80 11.69
C LEU A 163 4.36 -5.87 13.21
N ARG A 164 3.54 -6.82 13.69
CA ARG A 164 3.20 -7.03 15.10
C ARG A 164 2.96 -8.50 15.39
N THR A 165 3.23 -8.90 16.63
CA THR A 165 2.76 -10.18 17.18
C THR A 165 1.24 -10.12 17.45
N LEU A 166 0.62 -11.27 17.66
CA LEU A 166 -0.78 -11.38 18.09
C LEU A 166 -0.99 -10.65 19.41
N GLU A 167 -0.10 -10.84 20.38
CA GLU A 167 -0.13 -10.17 21.68
C GLU A 167 -0.10 -8.64 21.53
N GLN A 168 0.90 -8.11 20.80
CA GLN A 168 1.00 -6.66 20.53
C GLN A 168 -0.25 -6.12 19.83
N THR A 169 -0.86 -6.93 18.96
CA THR A 169 -2.09 -6.56 18.25
C THR A 169 -3.31 -6.54 19.18
N GLU A 170 -3.37 -7.42 20.18
CA GLU A 170 -4.41 -7.44 21.21
C GLU A 170 -4.25 -6.32 22.25
N ASP A 171 -3.02 -5.91 22.54
CA ASP A 171 -2.73 -4.78 23.41
C ASP A 171 -3.05 -3.45 22.73
N GLU A 172 -2.69 -3.33 21.44
CA GLU A 172 -2.95 -2.14 20.63
C GLU A 172 -4.06 -2.37 19.59
N LEU A 173 -5.28 -2.56 20.09
CA LEU A 173 -6.47 -2.74 19.25
C LEU A 173 -6.69 -1.53 18.34
N TYR A 174 -6.47 -1.72 17.05
CA TYR A 174 -6.56 -0.67 16.04
C TYR A 174 -7.79 -0.84 15.14
N PHE A 175 -8.51 0.25 14.93
CA PHE A 175 -9.47 0.44 13.84
C PHE A 175 -9.54 1.94 13.52
N TYR A 176 -9.97 2.29 12.30
CA TYR A 176 -10.23 3.69 11.98
C TYR A 176 -11.44 4.19 12.77
N SER A 177 -11.22 5.16 13.67
CA SER A 177 -12.26 5.79 14.48
C SER A 177 -12.92 6.93 13.69
N PRO A 178 -14.15 6.76 13.17
CA PRO A 178 -14.82 7.80 12.41
C PRO A 178 -15.09 9.06 13.23
N SER A 179 -15.26 8.95 14.56
CA SER A 179 -15.42 10.12 15.42
C SER A 179 -14.15 10.97 15.56
N ASN A 180 -12.98 10.41 15.22
CA ASN A 180 -11.72 11.16 15.20
C ASN A 180 -11.39 11.67 13.79
N ILE A 181 -11.85 10.98 12.75
CA ILE A 181 -11.51 11.27 11.35
C ILE A 181 -12.49 12.27 10.73
N LEU A 182 -13.80 12.02 10.85
CA LEU A 182 -14.79 12.78 10.09
C LEU A 182 -14.99 14.23 10.54
N PRO A 183 -14.80 14.62 11.83
CA PRO A 183 -14.96 16.01 12.24
C PRO A 183 -14.10 17.01 11.46
N ARG A 184 -12.79 16.76 11.32
CA ARG A 184 -11.88 17.63 10.53
C ARG A 184 -12.31 17.83 9.07
N PHE A 185 -12.96 16.84 8.46
CA PHE A 185 -13.54 16.98 7.12
C PHE A 185 -14.86 17.75 7.14
N ILE A 186 -15.70 17.53 8.16
CA ILE A 186 -16.92 18.32 8.36
C ILE A 186 -16.58 19.79 8.59
N ASP A 187 -15.54 20.08 9.37
CA ASP A 187 -15.13 21.45 9.70
C ASP A 187 -14.59 22.17 8.45
N ALA A 188 -13.82 21.48 7.60
CA ALA A 188 -13.27 22.06 6.38
C ALA A 188 -14.25 22.16 5.20
N PHE A 189 -15.14 21.17 5.00
CA PHE A 189 -16.02 21.08 3.83
C PHE A 189 -17.51 21.31 4.14
N GLY A 190 -17.90 21.23 5.40
CA GLY A 190 -19.30 21.22 5.83
C GLY A 190 -19.93 19.83 5.75
N ARG A 191 -20.77 19.52 6.74
CA ARG A 191 -21.43 18.21 6.89
C ARG A 191 -22.17 17.71 5.62
N PRO A 192 -22.92 18.53 4.87
CA PRO A 192 -23.63 18.07 3.67
C PRO A 192 -22.70 17.53 2.57
N ARG A 193 -21.44 17.97 2.54
CA ARG A 193 -20.43 17.53 1.56
C ARG A 193 -19.71 16.25 1.98
N VAL A 194 -19.91 15.76 3.19
CA VAL A 194 -19.28 14.53 3.69
C VAL A 194 -20.30 13.39 3.64
N LEU A 195 -20.15 12.53 2.64
CA LEU A 195 -20.94 11.32 2.45
C LEU A 195 -20.22 10.12 3.07
N VAL A 196 -20.92 9.45 3.99
CA VAL A 196 -20.42 8.24 4.65
C VAL A 196 -21.30 7.07 4.29
N ARG A 197 -20.70 5.96 3.85
CA ARG A 197 -21.42 4.75 3.45
C ARG A 197 -20.89 3.51 4.17
N PRO A 198 -21.76 2.62 4.65
CA PRO A 198 -21.32 1.35 5.22
C PRO A 198 -20.77 0.44 4.12
N PHE A 199 -19.62 -0.18 4.38
CA PHE A 199 -19.01 -1.18 3.50
C PHE A 199 -19.59 -2.57 3.81
N GLU A 200 -20.81 -2.80 3.35
CA GLU A 200 -21.55 -4.07 3.45
C GLU A 200 -22.30 -4.34 2.15
N ARG A 201 -22.31 -5.58 1.68
CA ARG A 201 -22.92 -5.95 0.39
C ARG A 201 -24.38 -5.52 0.31
N GLU A 202 -25.10 -5.58 1.42
CA GLU A 202 -26.51 -5.22 1.50
C GLU A 202 -26.77 -3.72 1.38
N ALA A 203 -25.75 -2.88 1.57
CA ALA A 203 -25.84 -1.43 1.49
C ALA A 203 -25.19 -0.82 0.25
N LEU A 204 -24.35 -1.58 -0.45
CA LEU A 204 -23.71 -1.16 -1.70
C LEU A 204 -24.64 -1.42 -2.89
N LYS A 205 -24.68 -0.50 -3.86
CA LYS A 205 -25.34 -0.72 -5.15
C LYS A 205 -24.82 -2.03 -5.77
N ASP A 206 -25.73 -2.94 -6.11
CA ASP A 206 -25.45 -4.27 -6.67
C ASP A 206 -24.49 -5.14 -5.83
N GLY A 207 -24.32 -4.80 -4.55
CA GLY A 207 -23.39 -5.49 -3.66
C GLY A 207 -21.90 -5.24 -3.95
N ASP A 208 -21.59 -4.26 -4.79
CA ASP A 208 -20.24 -3.94 -5.24
C ASP A 208 -19.87 -2.49 -4.96
N VAL A 209 -18.67 -2.29 -4.41
CA VAL A 209 -18.22 -0.97 -3.97
C VAL A 209 -17.86 -0.06 -5.14
N VAL A 210 -17.38 -0.63 -6.25
CA VAL A 210 -17.05 0.17 -7.45
C VAL A 210 -18.33 0.68 -8.10
N THR A 211 -19.32 -0.21 -8.23
CA THR A 211 -20.65 0.11 -8.77
C THR A 211 -21.37 1.14 -7.91
N ASP A 212 -21.31 1.01 -6.59
CA ASP A 212 -21.83 2.00 -5.65
C ASP A 212 -21.11 3.35 -5.78
N PHE A 213 -19.78 3.35 -5.87
CA PHE A 213 -19.00 4.58 -6.01
C PHE A 213 -19.29 5.32 -7.32
N LEU A 214 -19.36 4.61 -8.45
CA LEU A 214 -19.75 5.22 -9.72
C LEU A 214 -21.17 5.80 -9.68
N GLY A 215 -22.10 5.10 -9.02
CA GLY A 215 -23.44 5.62 -8.80
C GLY A 215 -23.45 6.95 -8.03
N ILE A 216 -22.54 7.14 -7.07
CA ILE A 216 -22.36 8.42 -6.34
C ILE A 216 -21.80 9.52 -7.27
N VAL A 217 -20.85 9.15 -8.14
CA VAL A 217 -20.28 10.08 -9.13
C VAL A 217 -21.31 10.45 -10.21
N GLY A 218 -22.38 9.66 -10.34
CA GLY A 218 -23.48 9.87 -11.28
C GLY A 218 -23.30 9.10 -12.59
N GLU A 219 -22.53 8.01 -12.57
CA GLU A 219 -22.29 7.14 -13.73
C GLU A 219 -22.64 5.69 -13.43
N ASP A 220 -22.78 4.89 -14.49
CA ASP A 220 -23.02 3.44 -14.38
C ASP A 220 -21.74 2.63 -14.56
N ALA A 221 -21.63 1.49 -13.86
CA ALA A 221 -20.48 0.60 -13.95
C ALA A 221 -20.29 0.01 -15.36
N ALA A 222 -21.30 0.07 -16.23
CA ALA A 222 -21.22 -0.34 -17.63
C ALA A 222 -20.14 0.40 -18.44
N ILE A 223 -19.66 1.57 -18.01
CA ILE A 223 -18.55 2.29 -18.67
C ILE A 223 -17.19 1.62 -18.43
N LEU A 224 -17.11 0.70 -17.47
CA LEU A 224 -15.88 -0.01 -17.13
C LEU A 224 -15.79 -1.33 -17.90
N THR A 225 -14.62 -1.68 -18.44
CA THR A 225 -14.38 -3.02 -18.96
C THR A 225 -14.36 -4.04 -17.82
N ASN A 226 -14.70 -5.30 -18.08
CA ASN A 226 -14.66 -6.40 -17.10
C ASN A 226 -13.34 -7.19 -17.21
N ASP A 227 -12.24 -6.57 -16.83
CA ASP A 227 -10.95 -7.25 -16.75
C ASP A 227 -10.67 -7.78 -15.34
N ALA A 228 -10.97 -9.06 -15.17
CA ALA A 228 -10.54 -10.04 -14.16
C ALA A 228 -10.90 -9.77 -12.68
N PRO A 229 -11.05 -10.83 -11.87
CA PRO A 229 -11.67 -10.75 -10.55
C PRO A 229 -10.85 -9.89 -9.60
N GLU A 230 -11.52 -9.17 -8.71
CA GLU A 230 -10.92 -8.91 -7.40
C GLU A 230 -10.48 -10.25 -6.83
N GLU A 231 -9.17 -10.45 -6.65
CA GLU A 231 -8.70 -11.47 -5.72
C GLU A 231 -9.25 -11.08 -4.35
N ALA A 232 -10.39 -11.68 -4.00
CA ALA A 232 -10.93 -11.63 -2.66
C ALA A 232 -9.85 -12.22 -1.75
N ASN A 233 -9.04 -11.35 -1.14
CA ASN A 233 -8.01 -11.74 -0.19
C ASN A 233 -8.73 -12.45 0.96
N PRO A 234 -8.70 -13.80 1.02
CA PRO A 234 -9.53 -14.51 1.98
C PRO A 234 -9.02 -14.20 3.38
N ALA A 235 -9.95 -14.18 4.34
CA ALA A 235 -9.59 -14.04 5.73
C ALA A 235 -8.61 -15.17 6.13
N MET A 236 -7.59 -14.80 6.89
CA MET A 236 -6.62 -15.73 7.44
C MET A 236 -7.27 -16.54 8.57
N SER A 237 -6.94 -17.82 8.69
CA SER A 237 -7.37 -18.66 9.82
C SER A 237 -6.64 -18.26 11.11
N LEU A 238 -7.16 -18.70 12.25
CA LEU A 238 -6.49 -18.55 13.55
C LEU A 238 -5.13 -19.25 13.54
N GLU A 239 -5.06 -20.46 13.02
CA GLU A 239 -3.86 -21.27 12.94
C GLU A 239 -2.80 -20.60 12.08
N ALA A 240 -3.19 -20.03 10.94
CA ALA A 240 -2.31 -19.24 10.10
C ALA A 240 -1.77 -17.99 10.83
N ALA A 241 -2.60 -17.32 11.65
CA ALA A 241 -2.16 -16.19 12.47
C ALA A 241 -1.12 -16.63 13.51
N LEU A 242 -1.33 -17.76 14.18
CA LEU A 242 -0.42 -18.31 15.19
C LEU A 242 0.91 -18.77 14.57
N ILE A 243 0.88 -19.34 13.37
CA ILE A 243 2.10 -19.68 12.62
C ILE A 243 2.87 -18.41 12.24
N ALA A 244 2.18 -17.38 11.74
CA ALA A 244 2.81 -16.10 11.42
C ALA A 244 3.40 -15.42 12.67
N ASP A 245 2.73 -15.53 13.81
CA ASP A 245 3.18 -15.05 15.11
C ASP A 245 4.42 -15.80 15.62
N ALA A 246 4.38 -17.13 15.63
CA ALA A 246 5.53 -17.96 16.01
C ALA A 246 6.76 -17.66 15.13
N LEU A 247 6.55 -17.47 13.82
CA LEU A 247 7.61 -17.02 12.94
C LEU A 247 8.14 -15.64 13.30
N MET A 248 7.28 -14.69 13.64
CA MET A 248 7.71 -13.35 14.04
C MET A 248 8.58 -13.35 15.30
N GLN A 249 8.28 -14.24 16.25
CA GLN A 249 9.07 -14.40 17.46
C GLN A 249 10.44 -15.05 17.19
N LYS A 250 10.51 -16.00 16.24
CA LYS A 250 11.75 -16.69 15.88
C LYS A 250 12.65 -15.89 14.94
N GLU A 251 12.07 -15.35 13.87
CA GLU A 251 12.78 -14.78 12.72
C GLU A 251 12.11 -13.47 12.28
N ALA A 252 12.33 -12.37 13.01
CA ALA A 252 11.73 -11.07 12.68
C ALA A 252 12.01 -10.67 11.21
N TYR A 253 11.07 -9.96 10.57
CA TYR A 253 11.26 -9.52 9.17
C TYR A 253 12.47 -8.61 8.96
N ARG A 254 12.88 -7.89 10.02
CA ARG A 254 14.04 -7.01 10.01
C ARG A 254 15.05 -7.46 11.05
N GLN A 255 16.31 -7.43 10.69
CA GLN A 255 17.46 -7.67 11.56
C GLN A 255 18.44 -6.52 11.32
N ASP A 256 18.80 -5.80 12.37
CA ASP A 256 19.71 -4.64 12.32
C ASP A 256 19.31 -3.56 11.27
N GLY A 257 18.00 -3.38 11.06
CA GLY A 257 17.43 -2.43 10.10
C GLY A 257 17.29 -2.97 8.67
N ASP A 258 18.00 -4.05 8.33
CA ASP A 258 17.93 -4.71 7.03
C ASP A 258 16.91 -5.86 7.02
N TRP A 259 16.58 -6.36 5.83
CA TRP A 259 15.74 -7.56 5.69
C TRP A 259 16.45 -8.78 6.27
N ASN A 260 15.79 -9.51 7.16
CA ASN A 260 16.32 -10.76 7.68
C ASN A 260 16.45 -11.79 6.54
N PRO A 261 17.67 -12.28 6.21
CA PRO A 261 17.88 -13.24 5.12
C PRO A 261 17.27 -14.61 5.41
N ASN A 262 17.05 -14.94 6.69
CA ASN A 262 16.39 -16.17 7.14
C ASN A 262 14.87 -16.04 7.18
N ARG A 263 14.29 -14.91 6.75
CA ARG A 263 12.84 -14.70 6.71
C ARG A 263 12.36 -14.50 5.28
N ALA A 264 11.54 -15.44 4.80
CA ALA A 264 10.87 -15.24 3.51
C ALA A 264 9.92 -14.05 3.57
N ARG A 265 9.66 -13.43 2.41
CA ARG A 265 8.80 -12.24 2.33
C ARG A 265 7.31 -12.53 2.11
N SER A 266 6.99 -13.77 1.77
CA SER A 266 5.62 -14.21 1.51
C SER A 266 5.50 -15.71 1.76
N HIS A 267 4.53 -16.10 2.57
CA HIS A 267 4.36 -17.48 3.04
C HIS A 267 3.03 -18.12 2.63
N GLY A 268 2.16 -17.38 1.94
CA GLY A 268 0.85 -17.91 1.54
C GLY A 268 -0.08 -18.25 2.71
N PHE A 269 0.04 -17.57 3.86
CA PHE A 269 -0.72 -17.87 5.08
C PHE A 269 -2.25 -17.97 4.89
N ASN A 270 -2.84 -17.25 3.93
CA ASN A 270 -4.27 -17.32 3.63
C ASN A 270 -4.72 -18.70 3.10
N LEU A 271 -3.80 -19.55 2.65
CA LEU A 271 -4.07 -20.91 2.14
C LEU A 271 -4.11 -21.95 3.25
N ILE A 272 -3.68 -21.60 4.47
CA ILE A 272 -3.63 -22.52 5.60
C ILE A 272 -5.04 -22.62 6.19
N PRO A 273 -5.67 -23.81 6.12
CA PRO A 273 -7.02 -24.00 6.64
C PRO A 273 -7.00 -23.90 8.17
N GLY A 274 -8.17 -23.63 8.74
CA GLY A 274 -8.29 -23.57 10.18
C GLY A 274 -9.57 -22.91 10.64
N SER A 275 -9.64 -22.67 11.93
CA SER A 275 -10.74 -21.96 12.56
C SER A 275 -10.77 -20.50 12.12
N PRO A 276 -11.94 -19.84 12.08
CA PRO A 276 -12.02 -18.41 11.86
C PRO A 276 -11.15 -17.66 12.86
N PHE A 277 -10.33 -16.72 12.39
CA PHE A 277 -9.53 -15.88 13.26
C PHE A 277 -10.43 -15.14 14.28
N SER A 278 -10.00 -15.14 15.53
CA SER A 278 -10.61 -14.37 16.61
C SER A 278 -9.54 -13.93 17.59
N PHE A 279 -9.74 -12.75 18.18
CA PHE A 279 -9.01 -12.34 19.37
C PHE A 279 -9.41 -13.17 20.60
N SER A 280 -8.62 -13.06 21.66
CA SER A 280 -9.00 -13.46 23.01
C SER A 280 -10.30 -12.78 23.44
N LYS A 281 -11.04 -13.44 24.34
CA LYS A 281 -12.30 -12.90 24.89
C LYS A 281 -12.07 -11.56 25.60
N ALA A 282 -10.92 -11.41 26.25
CA ALA A 282 -10.54 -10.17 26.93
C ALA A 282 -10.32 -9.03 25.94
N ALA A 283 -9.51 -9.24 24.90
CA ALA A 283 -9.25 -8.26 23.85
C ALA A 283 -10.54 -7.89 23.08
N TYR A 284 -11.38 -8.88 22.76
CA TYR A 284 -12.67 -8.64 22.11
C TYR A 284 -13.61 -7.77 22.95
N LYS A 285 -13.67 -7.99 24.28
CA LYS A 285 -14.46 -7.15 25.19
C LYS A 285 -13.96 -5.70 25.17
N ARG A 286 -12.64 -5.48 25.25
CA ARG A 286 -12.05 -4.14 25.14
C ARG A 286 -12.36 -3.49 23.80
N LEU A 287 -12.25 -4.25 22.70
CA LEU A 287 -12.53 -3.77 21.34
C LEU A 287 -13.98 -3.28 21.18
N THR A 288 -14.95 -4.07 21.64
CA THR A 288 -16.38 -3.71 21.55
C THR A 288 -16.71 -2.47 22.38
N GLN A 289 -16.11 -2.30 23.56
CA GLN A 289 -16.22 -1.10 24.38
C GLN A 289 -15.60 0.12 23.68
N LYS A 290 -14.39 -0.03 23.14
CA LYS A 290 -13.66 1.01 22.39
C LYS A 290 -14.41 1.47 21.14
N ALA A 291 -15.11 0.57 20.45
CA ALA A 291 -15.88 0.86 19.23
C ALA A 291 -17.23 1.56 19.48
N ALA A 292 -17.77 1.50 20.70
CA ALA A 292 -19.12 1.97 20.98
C ALA A 292 -19.36 3.48 20.75
N PRO A 293 -18.41 4.39 21.09
CA PRO A 293 -18.54 5.82 20.78
C PRO A 293 -18.66 6.09 19.28
N ASP A 294 -17.83 5.44 18.47
CA ASP A 294 -17.85 5.59 17.00
C ASP A 294 -19.17 5.13 16.38
N LEU A 295 -19.72 4.01 16.85
CA LEU A 295 -21.03 3.52 16.38
C LEU A 295 -22.16 4.50 16.72
N ARG A 296 -22.12 5.10 17.92
CA ARG A 296 -23.08 6.16 18.29
C ARG A 296 -22.92 7.40 17.44
N TYR A 297 -21.68 7.81 17.16
CA TYR A 297 -21.36 8.95 16.33
C TYR A 297 -21.87 8.76 14.89
N LEU A 298 -21.57 7.63 14.25
CA LEU A 298 -22.05 7.29 12.91
C LEU A 298 -23.58 7.33 12.80
N LYS A 299 -24.28 6.70 13.75
CA LYS A 299 -25.74 6.71 13.77
C LYS A 299 -26.30 8.12 13.97
N LYS A 300 -25.74 8.90 14.91
CA LYS A 300 -26.24 10.24 15.25
C LYS A 300 -25.98 11.27 14.15
N VAL A 301 -24.78 11.28 13.59
CA VAL A 301 -24.32 12.33 12.66
C VAL A 301 -24.60 11.97 11.21
N PHE A 302 -24.56 10.69 10.86
CA PHE A 302 -24.71 10.21 9.49
C PHE A 302 -25.93 9.32 9.24
N GLY A 303 -26.64 8.89 10.30
CA GLY A 303 -27.72 7.91 10.15
C GLY A 303 -27.21 6.52 9.74
N VAL A 304 -25.89 6.30 9.77
CA VAL A 304 -25.27 5.06 9.31
C VAL A 304 -25.43 3.99 10.37
N THR A 305 -25.99 2.85 9.95
CA THR A 305 -26.07 1.60 10.70
C THR A 305 -25.47 0.46 9.89
N PHE A 306 -25.21 -0.66 10.55
CA PHE A 306 -24.67 -1.87 9.94
C PHE A 306 -25.68 -2.99 10.06
N ALA A 307 -25.93 -3.71 8.96
CA ALA A 307 -26.80 -4.88 8.92
C ALA A 307 -26.12 -6.06 9.64
N LYS A 308 -24.81 -6.24 9.45
CA LYS A 308 -24.05 -7.29 10.13
C LYS A 308 -23.51 -6.76 11.46
N LEU A 309 -23.92 -7.41 12.54
CA LEU A 309 -23.44 -7.09 13.89
C LEU A 309 -22.45 -8.15 14.39
N PRO A 310 -21.38 -7.75 15.11
CA PRO A 310 -20.49 -8.70 15.74
C PRO A 310 -21.19 -9.36 16.94
N PRO A 311 -20.80 -10.59 17.33
CA PRO A 311 -21.44 -11.29 18.44
C PRO A 311 -21.30 -10.51 19.76
N LYS A 312 -22.31 -10.56 20.64
CA LYS A 312 -22.28 -9.85 21.93
C LYS A 312 -21.14 -10.32 22.84
N SER A 313 -20.75 -11.58 22.71
CA SER A 313 -19.62 -12.18 23.41
C SER A 313 -19.02 -13.31 22.58
N ILE A 314 -17.77 -13.63 22.86
CA ILE A 314 -17.05 -14.76 22.27
C ILE A 314 -16.49 -15.66 23.38
N LYS A 315 -16.10 -16.88 23.01
CA LYS A 315 -15.24 -17.73 23.82
C LYS A 315 -13.78 -17.48 23.43
N ASP A 316 -12.85 -17.79 24.32
CA ASP A 316 -11.44 -17.78 23.95
C ASP A 316 -11.18 -18.75 22.79
N PRO A 317 -10.38 -18.33 21.80
CA PRO A 317 -10.08 -19.17 20.66
C PRO A 317 -9.39 -20.46 21.12
N LYS A 318 -9.76 -21.58 20.49
CA LYS A 318 -9.12 -22.88 20.71
C LYS A 318 -8.48 -23.31 19.39
N PRO A 319 -7.16 -23.14 19.23
CA PRO A 319 -6.46 -23.57 18.02
C PRO A 319 -6.64 -25.07 17.80
N ALA A 320 -6.77 -25.49 16.54
CA ALA A 320 -6.82 -26.91 16.18
C ALA A 320 -5.49 -27.63 16.43
N TRP A 321 -4.37 -26.90 16.43
CA TRP A 321 -3.03 -27.43 16.59
C TRP A 321 -2.37 -26.91 17.87
N GLY A 322 -1.62 -27.78 18.54
CA GLY A 322 -0.84 -27.40 19.73
C GLY A 322 0.39 -26.54 19.38
N PRO A 323 1.00 -25.88 20.38
CA PRO A 323 2.13 -24.95 20.18
C PRO A 323 3.30 -25.57 19.41
N GLU A 324 3.72 -26.79 19.77
CA GLU A 324 4.83 -27.49 19.09
C GLU A 324 4.56 -27.72 17.59
N THR A 325 3.31 -28.03 17.23
CA THR A 325 2.91 -28.20 15.83
C THR A 325 2.92 -26.86 15.09
N ILE A 326 2.40 -25.80 15.72
CA ILE A 326 2.42 -24.44 15.15
C ILE A 326 3.86 -23.99 14.91
N GLU A 327 4.75 -24.20 15.87
CA GLU A 327 6.16 -23.83 15.77
C GLU A 327 6.90 -24.63 14.71
N GLY A 328 6.65 -25.93 14.58
CA GLY A 328 7.25 -26.76 13.53
C GLY A 328 6.73 -26.39 12.13
N LEU A 329 5.43 -26.07 12.01
CA LEU A 329 4.85 -25.58 10.75
C LEU A 329 5.42 -24.21 10.35
N ALA A 330 5.61 -23.32 11.32
CA ALA A 330 6.30 -22.05 11.13
C ALA A 330 7.66 -22.26 10.45
N ASP A 331 8.54 -23.05 11.06
CA ASP A 331 9.89 -23.30 10.53
C ASP A 331 9.84 -23.91 9.12
N HIS A 332 8.96 -24.90 8.92
CA HIS A 332 8.84 -25.58 7.63
C HIS A 332 8.30 -24.66 6.51
N ILE A 333 7.26 -23.88 6.79
CA ILE A 333 6.67 -22.94 5.84
C ILE A 333 7.69 -21.86 5.47
N ASN A 334 8.43 -21.33 6.44
CA ASN A 334 9.44 -20.32 6.15
C ASN A 334 10.59 -20.90 5.31
N LYS A 335 11.04 -22.13 5.59
CA LYS A 335 12.03 -22.82 4.75
C LYS A 335 11.57 -22.96 3.30
N LEU A 336 10.37 -23.51 3.07
CA LEU A 336 9.82 -23.68 1.72
C LEU A 336 9.62 -22.33 1.01
N ALA A 337 9.16 -21.32 1.74
CA ALA A 337 8.99 -19.97 1.20
C ALA A 337 10.33 -19.33 0.80
N LEU A 338 11.41 -19.53 1.57
CA LEU A 338 12.76 -19.11 1.22
C LEU A 338 13.27 -19.82 -0.04
N GLU A 339 13.07 -21.13 -0.14
CA GLU A 339 13.43 -21.91 -1.33
C GLU A 339 12.71 -21.37 -2.58
N GLY A 340 11.40 -21.11 -2.49
CA GLY A 340 10.62 -20.49 -3.55
C GLY A 340 11.09 -19.07 -3.90
N GLN A 341 11.43 -18.26 -2.90
CA GLN A 341 11.99 -16.92 -3.07
C GLN A 341 13.33 -16.96 -3.81
N HIS A 342 14.22 -17.89 -3.45
CA HIS A 342 15.50 -18.10 -4.11
C HIS A 342 15.33 -18.61 -5.55
N ALA A 343 14.39 -19.51 -5.80
CA ALA A 343 14.04 -19.94 -7.15
C ALA A 343 13.56 -18.75 -8.00
N ARG A 344 12.70 -17.89 -7.45
CA ARG A 344 12.23 -16.67 -8.12
C ARG A 344 13.37 -15.68 -8.39
N ALA A 345 14.31 -15.53 -7.46
CA ALA A 345 15.53 -14.73 -7.67
C ALA A 345 16.32 -15.25 -8.88
N LYS A 346 16.47 -16.57 -9.01
CA LYS A 346 17.12 -17.21 -10.16
C LYS A 346 16.38 -16.93 -11.46
N VAL A 347 15.05 -16.94 -11.48
CA VAL A 347 14.26 -16.57 -12.66
C VAL A 347 14.51 -15.12 -13.07
N PHE A 348 14.48 -14.17 -12.12
CA PHE A 348 14.79 -12.77 -12.42
C PHE A 348 16.20 -12.58 -12.98
N PHE A 349 17.18 -13.29 -12.42
CA PHE A 349 18.55 -13.29 -12.92
C PHE A 349 18.67 -13.85 -14.35
N LEU A 350 18.03 -14.98 -14.65
CA LEU A 350 18.03 -15.55 -16.00
C LEU A 350 17.37 -14.61 -17.02
N ASN A 351 16.24 -14.00 -16.66
CA ASN A 351 15.59 -12.98 -17.49
C ASN A 351 16.49 -11.75 -17.70
N ALA A 352 17.28 -11.36 -16.70
CA ALA A 352 18.25 -10.28 -16.83
C ALA A 352 19.38 -10.62 -17.80
N ARG A 353 19.90 -11.85 -17.75
CA ARG A 353 20.91 -12.33 -18.71
C ARG A 353 20.38 -12.36 -20.14
N GLU A 354 19.14 -12.76 -20.32
CA GLU A 354 18.50 -12.75 -21.64
C GLU A 354 18.28 -11.32 -22.13
N ALA A 355 17.87 -10.39 -21.25
CA ALA A 355 17.80 -8.97 -21.60
C ALA A 355 19.17 -8.40 -22.00
N MET A 356 20.26 -8.81 -21.34
CA MET A 356 21.62 -8.44 -21.73
C MET A 356 21.98 -8.91 -23.14
N ARG A 357 21.71 -10.18 -23.46
CA ARG A 357 21.96 -10.74 -24.80
C ARG A 357 21.21 -9.98 -25.89
N ASN A 358 20.00 -9.53 -25.59
CA ASN A 358 19.17 -8.72 -26.47
C ASN A 358 19.51 -7.22 -26.44
N GLY A 359 20.62 -6.81 -25.81
CA GLY A 359 21.07 -5.41 -25.74
C GLY A 359 20.27 -4.50 -24.80
N ASN A 360 19.26 -5.02 -24.09
CA ASN A 360 18.43 -4.23 -23.19
C ASN A 360 19.01 -4.17 -21.77
N ARG A 361 20.03 -3.31 -21.61
CA ARG A 361 20.76 -3.13 -20.34
C ARG A 361 19.89 -2.61 -19.19
N GLN A 362 18.88 -1.78 -19.46
CA GLN A 362 17.99 -1.24 -18.43
C GLN A 362 17.11 -2.35 -17.82
N LYS A 363 16.51 -3.20 -18.67
CA LYS A 363 15.72 -4.36 -18.22
C LYS A 363 16.60 -5.37 -17.49
N ALA A 364 17.84 -5.57 -17.92
CA ALA A 364 18.80 -6.41 -17.22
C ALA A 364 19.11 -5.88 -15.81
N MET A 365 19.41 -4.60 -15.68
CA MET A 365 19.70 -3.96 -14.39
C MET A 365 18.53 -4.11 -13.41
N LEU A 366 17.30 -3.85 -13.86
CA LEU A 366 16.10 -4.06 -13.04
C LEU A 366 15.94 -5.53 -12.62
N GLY A 367 16.22 -6.47 -13.53
CA GLY A 367 16.13 -7.90 -13.25
C GLY A 367 17.14 -8.37 -12.19
N VAL A 368 18.42 -7.97 -12.29
CA VAL A 368 19.43 -8.33 -11.28
C VAL A 368 19.19 -7.65 -9.94
N GLN A 369 18.70 -6.40 -9.94
CA GLN A 369 18.29 -5.73 -8.70
C GLN A 369 17.17 -6.49 -8.02
N ARG A 370 16.12 -6.91 -8.75
CA ARG A 370 15.05 -7.75 -8.20
C ARG A 370 15.54 -9.09 -7.69
N ALA A 371 16.51 -9.72 -8.37
CA ALA A 371 17.11 -10.96 -7.93
C ALA A 371 17.85 -10.78 -6.59
N LEU A 372 18.68 -9.74 -6.45
CA LEU A 372 19.43 -9.44 -5.22
C LEU A 372 18.53 -9.00 -4.07
N VAL A 373 17.42 -8.35 -4.38
CA VAL A 373 16.38 -8.05 -3.39
C VAL A 373 15.80 -9.33 -2.80
N LEU A 374 15.55 -10.38 -3.59
CA LEU A 374 15.01 -11.66 -3.10
C LEU A 374 16.08 -12.61 -2.54
N LYS A 375 17.32 -12.50 -3.01
CA LYS A 375 18.46 -13.29 -2.54
C LYS A 375 19.69 -12.38 -2.49
N PRO A 376 19.96 -11.72 -1.34
CA PRO A 376 21.08 -10.79 -1.20
C PRO A 376 22.43 -11.44 -1.47
N GLU A 377 22.60 -12.69 -1.03
CA GLU A 377 23.78 -13.53 -1.28
C GLU A 377 23.67 -14.28 -2.62
N PHE A 378 23.54 -13.54 -3.72
CA PHE A 378 23.52 -14.12 -5.06
C PHE A 378 24.71 -13.62 -5.89
N PRO A 379 25.88 -14.28 -5.78
CA PRO A 379 27.14 -13.77 -6.31
C PRO A 379 27.10 -13.45 -7.81
N GLN A 380 26.47 -14.32 -8.61
CA GLN A 380 26.37 -14.13 -10.06
C GLN A 380 25.51 -12.91 -10.43
N ALA A 381 24.43 -12.65 -9.68
CA ALA A 381 23.59 -11.48 -9.90
C ALA A 381 24.30 -10.19 -9.46
N ALA A 382 25.05 -10.25 -8.36
CA ALA A 382 25.84 -9.13 -7.85
C ALA A 382 26.94 -8.71 -8.83
N MET A 383 27.72 -9.66 -9.36
CA MET A 383 28.75 -9.36 -10.36
C MET A 383 28.16 -8.73 -11.62
N LEU A 384 27.02 -9.25 -12.09
CA LEU A 384 26.34 -8.69 -13.25
C LEU A 384 25.84 -7.27 -12.99
N LEU A 385 25.34 -6.97 -11.79
CA LEU A 385 24.96 -5.61 -11.40
C LEU A 385 26.17 -4.66 -11.40
N CYS A 386 27.30 -5.05 -10.80
CA CYS A 386 28.51 -4.23 -10.80
C CYS A 386 29.02 -3.91 -12.22
N ARG A 387 29.02 -4.91 -13.13
CA ARG A 387 29.37 -4.72 -14.54
C ARG A 387 28.41 -3.77 -15.26
N LEU A 388 27.10 -3.93 -15.02
CA LEU A 388 26.06 -3.08 -15.59
C LEU A 388 26.19 -1.63 -15.12
N LEU A 389 26.43 -1.42 -13.82
CA LEU A 389 26.63 -0.09 -13.24
C LEU A 389 27.86 0.58 -13.85
N ARG A 390 28.98 -0.14 -13.91
CA ARG A 390 30.19 0.33 -14.57
C ARG A 390 29.96 0.70 -16.04
N ALA A 391 29.32 -0.17 -16.81
CA ALA A 391 29.02 0.08 -18.23
C ALA A 391 28.09 1.30 -18.43
N ALA A 392 27.31 1.66 -17.41
CA ALA A 392 26.50 2.86 -17.37
C ALA A 392 27.25 4.10 -16.84
N GLY A 393 28.56 4.02 -16.60
CA GLY A 393 29.38 5.10 -16.05
C GLY A 393 29.20 5.34 -14.54
N ARG A 394 28.51 4.44 -13.82
CA ARG A 394 28.18 4.56 -12.40
C ARG A 394 29.19 3.79 -11.54
N LEU A 395 30.46 4.18 -11.65
CA LEU A 395 31.58 3.44 -11.04
C LEU A 395 31.51 3.39 -9.51
N ASP A 396 31.21 4.52 -8.87
CA ASP A 396 31.11 4.60 -7.39
C ASP A 396 30.04 3.67 -6.83
N GLU A 397 28.91 3.56 -7.53
CA GLU A 397 27.83 2.63 -7.16
C GLU A 397 28.25 1.17 -7.33
N ALA A 398 29.02 0.86 -8.38
CA ALA A 398 29.56 -0.48 -8.59
C ALA A 398 30.53 -0.88 -7.47
N ILE A 399 31.42 0.04 -7.06
CA ILE A 399 32.37 -0.16 -5.96
C ILE A 399 31.62 -0.37 -4.64
N THR A 400 30.65 0.50 -4.35
CA THR A 400 29.81 0.40 -3.14
C THR A 400 29.08 -0.93 -3.09
N GLN A 401 28.50 -1.36 -4.21
CA GLN A 401 27.80 -2.64 -4.29
C GLN A 401 28.75 -3.84 -4.12
N ALA A 402 29.96 -3.79 -4.70
CA ALA A 402 30.95 -4.85 -4.55
C ALA A 402 31.42 -4.98 -3.09
N LYS A 403 31.66 -3.86 -2.40
CA LYS A 403 32.02 -3.84 -0.97
C LYS A 403 30.92 -4.49 -0.11
N ARG A 404 29.66 -4.08 -0.31
CA ARG A 404 28.51 -4.69 0.39
C ARG A 404 28.43 -6.21 0.15
N GLN A 405 28.74 -6.67 -1.06
CA GLN A 405 28.66 -8.10 -1.40
C GLN A 405 29.81 -8.90 -0.79
N ILE A 406 30.99 -8.29 -0.61
CA ILE A 406 32.10 -8.89 0.14
C ILE A 406 31.76 -9.00 1.62
N GLU A 407 31.08 -8.01 2.20
CA GLU A 407 30.59 -8.10 3.58
C GLU A 407 29.62 -9.28 3.77
N LEU A 408 28.70 -9.47 2.80
CA LEU A 408 27.75 -10.59 2.82
C LEU A 408 28.41 -11.94 2.55
N ARG A 409 29.41 -11.98 1.66
CA ARG A 409 30.13 -13.20 1.24
C ARG A 409 31.63 -12.94 1.13
N PRO A 410 32.35 -12.95 2.27
CA PRO A 410 33.80 -12.69 2.27
C PRO A 410 34.60 -13.75 1.52
N ASP A 411 34.08 -14.98 1.46
CA ASP A 411 34.68 -16.16 0.84
C ASP A 411 34.60 -16.16 -0.71
N PHE A 412 33.85 -15.25 -1.31
CA PHE A 412 33.66 -15.21 -2.76
C PHE A 412 34.74 -14.38 -3.46
N GLU A 413 35.90 -14.99 -3.69
CA GLU A 413 37.09 -14.38 -4.32
C GLU A 413 36.81 -13.58 -5.62
N PRO A 414 35.92 -14.02 -6.55
CA PRO A 414 35.67 -13.26 -7.77
C PRO A 414 35.12 -11.85 -7.55
N MET A 415 34.42 -11.59 -6.43
CA MET A 415 33.96 -10.24 -6.10
C MET A 415 35.09 -9.35 -5.62
N GLN A 416 36.07 -9.90 -4.90
CA GLN A 416 37.25 -9.15 -4.47
C GLN A 416 38.09 -8.72 -5.67
N LEU A 417 38.31 -9.63 -6.63
CA LEU A 417 38.99 -9.31 -7.89
C LEU A 417 38.22 -8.25 -8.69
N LEU A 418 36.89 -8.36 -8.76
CA LEU A 418 36.06 -7.36 -9.43
C LEU A 418 36.18 -6.00 -8.75
N LEU A 419 36.14 -5.93 -7.42
CA LEU A 419 36.32 -4.68 -6.68
C LEU A 419 37.68 -4.04 -6.99
N ALA A 420 38.77 -4.81 -6.97
CA ALA A 420 40.10 -4.29 -7.31
C ALA A 420 40.14 -3.70 -8.73
N ARG A 421 39.54 -4.36 -9.72
CA ARG A 421 39.42 -3.84 -11.10
C ARG A 421 38.58 -2.57 -11.19
N LEU A 422 37.49 -2.50 -10.42
CA LEU A 422 36.65 -1.30 -10.36
C LEU A 422 37.42 -0.11 -9.76
N GLU A 423 38.17 -0.33 -8.68
CA GLU A 423 39.00 0.70 -8.03
C GLU A 423 40.19 1.13 -8.89
N ALA A 424 40.79 0.20 -9.64
CA ALA A 424 41.85 0.49 -10.60
C ALA A 424 41.34 1.10 -11.93
N ASN A 425 40.01 1.17 -12.13
CA ASN A 425 39.36 1.59 -13.37
C ASN A 425 39.83 0.80 -14.63
N GLU A 426 40.25 -0.46 -14.44
CA GLU A 426 40.79 -1.29 -15.52
C GLU A 426 39.68 -1.90 -16.36
N GLY A 427 39.69 -1.69 -17.69
CA GLY A 427 38.77 -2.31 -18.67
C GLY A 427 38.61 -3.82 -18.49
N GLU A 428 37.39 -4.36 -18.44
CA GLU A 428 37.22 -5.79 -18.76
C GLU A 428 37.27 -5.91 -20.30
N GLU A 429 38.26 -6.64 -20.81
CA GLU A 429 38.20 -7.20 -22.16
C GLU A 429 37.01 -8.18 -22.19
N ASP A 430 36.05 -7.91 -23.08
CA ASP A 430 34.88 -8.75 -23.32
C ASP A 430 35.31 -10.19 -23.68
N ALA A 431 34.98 -11.16 -22.83
CA ALA A 431 34.89 -12.56 -23.21
C ALA A 431 33.40 -12.88 -23.40
N GLY A 432 33.03 -13.20 -24.65
CA GLY A 432 31.66 -13.31 -25.16
C GLY A 432 30.79 -14.42 -24.58
#